data_AF-A0A1W1HR60-F1
#
_entry.id   AF-A0A1W1HR60-F1
#
_cell.length_a   1.000
_cell.length_b   1.000
_cell.length_c   1.000
_cell.angle_alpha   90.00
_cell.angle_beta   90.00
_cell.angle_gamma   90.00
#
_symmetry.space_group_name_H-M   'P 1'
#
loop_
_entity.id
_entity.type
_entity.pdbx_description
1 polymer ?
#
loop_
_entity_poly.entity_id
_entity_poly.type
_entity_poly.pdbx_seq_one_letter_code
_entity_poly.pdbx_strand_id
1 'polypeptide(L)' 'MRQTIKARYHDGVLQPLEPLALNDDAEVQVTVDTDLALGTDEILRRAAQVYQGLSADEITQVESIALDRQHFFREPAA' A
#
# COMPACT_ATOMS: atom_id res chain seq x y z
N MET A 1 25.03 -3.15 18.14
CA MET A 1 24.01 -3.91 18.89
C MET A 1 22.66 -3.58 18.26
N ARG A 2 21.75 -4.54 18.08
CA ARG A 2 20.44 -4.31 17.46
C ARG A 2 19.36 -4.64 18.47
N GLN A 3 18.50 -3.66 18.78
CA GLN A 3 17.37 -3.83 19.67
C GLN A 3 16.13 -3.22 19.03
N THR A 4 14.98 -3.86 19.22
CA THR A 4 13.68 -3.32 18.82
C THR A 4 13.05 -2.68 20.05
N ILE A 5 12.65 -1.42 19.92
CA ILE A 5 12.10 -0.63 21.03
C ILE A 5 10.65 -0.27 20.71
N LYS A 6 9.81 -0.16 21.75
CA LYS A 6 8.46 0.36 21.58
C LYS A 6 8.52 1.88 21.63
N ALA A 7 7.89 2.53 20.65
CA ALA A 7 7.83 3.98 20.57
C ALA A 7 6.42 4.43 20.15
N ARG A 8 6.07 5.64 20.57
CA ARG A 8 4.89 6.37 20.09
C ARG A 8 5.34 7.42 19.09
N TYR A 9 4.65 7.49 17.95
CA TYR A 9 4.79 8.59 17.02
C TYR A 9 3.74 9.66 17.33
N HIS A 10 4.18 10.89 17.62
CA HIS A 10 3.30 12.03 17.87
C HIS A 10 3.97 13.32 17.37
N ASP A 11 3.24 14.12 16.59
CA ASP A 11 3.68 15.41 16.04
C ASP A 11 5.05 15.37 15.33
N GLY A 12 5.30 14.32 14.54
CA GLY A 12 6.56 14.18 13.80
C GLY A 12 7.73 13.61 14.61
N VAL A 13 7.51 13.31 15.90
CA VAL A 13 8.55 12.83 16.81
C VAL A 13 8.28 11.38 17.21
N LEU A 14 9.30 10.53 17.08
CA LEU A 14 9.32 9.17 17.64
C LEU A 14 9.78 9.23 19.10
N GLN A 15 8.87 8.97 20.03
CA GLN A 15 9.13 8.98 21.46
C GLN A 15 9.19 7.53 21.98
N PRO A 16 10.34 7.07 22.49
CA PRO A 16 10.42 5.74 23.11
C PRO A 16 9.49 5.66 24.33
N LEU A 17 8.80 4.53 24.51
CA LEU A 17 7.91 4.30 25.65
C LEU A 17 8.68 3.88 26.91
N GLU A 18 9.91 3.41 26.74
CA GLU A 18 10.79 2.94 27.80
C GLU A 18 12.17 3.61 27.65
N PRO A 19 12.89 3.87 28.75
CA PRO A 19 14.22 4.45 28.68
C PRO A 19 15.19 3.60 27.85
N LEU A 20 15.94 4.26 26.97
CA LEU A 20 16.96 3.61 26.16
C LEU A 20 18.29 3.61 26.92
N ALA A 21 18.89 2.44 27.11
CA ALA A 21 20.25 2.31 27.63
C ALA A 21 21.27 2.65 26.53
N LEU A 22 21.26 3.90 26.08
CA LEU A 22 22.19 4.46 25.11
C LEU A 22 23.07 5.50 25.80
N ASN A 23 24.31 5.66 25.34
CA ASN A 23 25.17 6.74 25.79
C ASN A 23 24.66 8.07 25.21
N ASP A 24 24.98 9.17 25.88
CA ASP A 24 24.76 10.51 25.32
C ASP A 24 25.46 10.62 23.95
N ASP A 25 24.80 11.30 23.01
CA ASP A 25 25.24 11.50 21.62
C ASP A 25 25.45 10.21 20.79
N ALA A 26 24.88 9.08 21.21
CA ALA A 26 24.92 7.85 20.41
C ALA A 26 24.17 8.02 19.08
N GLU A 27 24.88 7.86 17.96
CA GLU A 27 24.27 7.76 16.63
C GLU A 27 23.50 6.43 16.50
N VAL A 28 22.23 6.52 16.09
CA VAL A 28 21.36 5.36 15.92
C VAL A 28 20.68 5.36 14.56
N GLN A 29 20.51 4.17 13.99
CA GLN A 29 19.69 3.95 12.81
C GLN A 29 18.31 3.46 13.24
N VAL A 30 17.26 4.16 12.79
CA VAL A 30 15.86 3.79 13.05
C VAL A 30 15.24 3.24 11.78
N THR A 31 14.71 2.02 11.83
CA THR A 31 13.90 1.44 10.78
C THR A 31 12.44 1.48 11.23
N VAL A 32 11.56 2.08 10.42
CA VAL A 32 10.13 2.16 10.67
C VAL A 32 9.41 1.36 9.60
N ASP A 33 8.86 0.21 9.97
CA ASP A 33 7.97 -0.56 9.12
C ASP A 33 6.54 -0.05 9.33
N THR A 34 6.03 0.71 8.36
CA THR A 34 4.62 1.05 8.31
C THR A 34 3.93 0.00 7.44
N ASP A 35 3.09 -0.86 8.02
CA ASP A 35 2.14 -1.75 7.31
C ASP A 35 1.03 -0.95 6.59
N LEU A 36 1.40 0.14 5.93
CA LEU A 36 0.59 1.00 5.09
C LEU A 36 0.99 0.86 3.60
N ALA A 37 1.80 -0.14 3.26
CA ALA A 37 1.59 -0.77 1.96
C ALA A 37 0.25 -1.48 2.07
N LEU A 38 -0.77 -1.04 1.34
CA LEU A 38 -1.94 -1.90 1.10
C LEU A 38 -1.36 -3.23 0.64
N GLY A 39 -1.43 -4.26 1.49
CA GLY A 39 -0.90 -5.57 1.12
C GLY A 39 -1.49 -5.97 -0.22
N THR A 40 -0.76 -6.73 -1.03
CA THR A 40 -1.25 -7.19 -2.33
C THR A 40 -2.70 -7.70 -2.25
N ASP A 41 -3.06 -8.38 -1.15
CA ASP A 41 -4.43 -8.80 -0.84
C ASP A 41 -5.45 -7.65 -0.70
N GLU A 42 -5.10 -6.54 -0.07
CA GLU A 42 -5.99 -5.38 0.07
C GLU A 42 -6.17 -4.64 -1.27
N ILE A 43 -5.10 -4.57 -2.08
CA ILE A 43 -5.18 -4.03 -3.44
C ILE A 43 -6.09 -4.92 -4.30
N LEU A 44 -5.89 -6.24 -4.27
CA LEU A 44 -6.72 -7.21 -4.99
C LEU A 44 -8.17 -7.16 -4.51
N ARG A 45 -8.40 -7.06 -3.20
CA ARG A 45 -9.74 -6.93 -2.62
C ARG A 45 -10.46 -5.68 -3.13
N ARG A 46 -9.76 -4.54 -3.19
CA ARG A 46 -10.32 -3.29 -3.74
C ARG A 46 -10.58 -3.37 -5.24
N ALA A 47 -9.68 -3.97 -6.00
CA ALA A 47 -9.88 -4.19 -7.43
C ALA A 47 -11.10 -5.09 -7.70
N ALA A 48 -11.28 -6.15 -6.90
CA ALA A 48 -12.43 -7.04 -7.00
C ALA A 48 -13.78 -6.37 -6.67
N GLN A 49 -13.78 -5.27 -5.89
CA GLN A 49 -15.01 -4.52 -5.60
C GLN A 49 -15.66 -3.91 -6.84
N VAL A 50 -14.89 -3.62 -7.90
CA VAL A 50 -15.40 -3.08 -9.16
C VAL A 50 -16.40 -4.02 -9.85
N TYR A 51 -16.28 -5.32 -9.60
CA TYR A 51 -17.17 -6.34 -10.16
C TYR A 51 -18.37 -6.68 -9.25
N GLN A 52 -18.49 -6.06 -8.06
CA GLN A 52 -19.59 -6.36 -7.15
C GLN A 52 -20.94 -5.98 -7.77
N GLY A 53 -21.87 -6.93 -7.78
CA GLY A 53 -23.22 -6.75 -8.33
C GLY A 53 -23.34 -7.05 -9.82
N LEU A 54 -22.24 -7.38 -10.50
CA LEU A 54 -22.26 -7.85 -11.87
C LEU A 54 -22.46 -9.38 -11.92
N SER A 55 -23.20 -9.82 -12.93
CA SER A 55 -23.30 -11.23 -13.31
C SER A 55 -22.01 -11.72 -13.99
N ALA A 56 -21.83 -13.03 -14.07
CA ALA A 56 -20.66 -13.63 -14.73
C ALA A 56 -20.55 -13.21 -16.21
N ASP A 57 -21.68 -13.05 -16.90
CA ASP A 57 -21.71 -12.60 -18.30
C ASP A 57 -21.27 -11.13 -18.43
N GLU A 58 -21.70 -10.27 -17.51
CA GLU A 58 -21.31 -8.86 -17.46
C GLU A 58 -19.81 -8.70 -17.16
N ILE A 59 -19.27 -9.48 -16.22
CA ILE A 59 -17.83 -9.51 -15.92
C ILE A 59 -17.04 -9.92 -17.17
N THR A 60 -17.47 -11.00 -17.84
CA THR A 60 -16.81 -11.50 -19.06
C THR A 60 -16.82 -10.46 -20.18
N GLN A 61 -17.91 -9.71 -20.32
CA GLN A 61 -18.01 -8.63 -21.30
C GLN A 61 -17.03 -7.48 -20.99
N VAL A 62 -16.94 -7.05 -19.73
CA VAL A 62 -15.99 -6.01 -19.28
C VAL A 62 -14.55 -6.44 -19.52
N GLU A 63 -14.19 -7.68 -19.17
CA GLU A 63 -12.85 -8.22 -19.38
C GLU A 63 -12.51 -8.32 -20.88
N SER A 64 -13.48 -8.71 -21.72
CA SER A 64 -13.29 -8.76 -23.16
C SER A 64 -12.99 -7.39 -23.76
N ILE A 65 -13.67 -6.33 -23.29
CA ILE A 65 -13.41 -4.94 -23.72
C ILE A 65 -12.03 -4.47 -23.23
N ALA A 66 -11.69 -4.74 -21.97
CA ALA A 66 -10.42 -4.33 -21.38
C ALA A 66 -9.21 -5.03 -22.04
N LEU A 67 -9.38 -6.27 -22.50
CA LEU A 67 -8.36 -7.05 -23.20
C LEU A 67 -8.27 -6.73 -24.70
N ASP A 68 -9.27 -6.04 -25.26
CA ASP A 68 -9.24 -5.58 -26.66
C ASP A 68 -8.31 -4.37 -26.84
N ARG A 69 -7.03 -4.67 -27.02
CA ARG A 69 -5.97 -3.69 -27.29
C ARG A 69 -6.12 -2.97 -28.63
N GLN A 70 -7.01 -3.42 -29.53
CA GLN A 70 -7.19 -2.80 -30.84
C GLN A 70 -7.87 -1.42 -30.74
N HIS A 71 -8.54 -1.15 -29.62
CA HIS A 71 -9.30 0.08 -29.39
C HIS A 71 -8.71 0.98 -28.29
N PHE A 72 -7.61 0.56 -27.64
CA PHE A 72 -7.03 1.25 -26.48
C PHE A 72 -6.33 2.58 -26.82
N PHE A 73 -5.85 2.74 -28.07
CA PHE A 73 -5.24 3.98 -28.57
C PHE A 73 -5.96 4.44 -29.85
N ARG A 74 -7.19 4.95 -29.75
CA ARG A 74 -7.70 5.84 -30.79
C ARG A 74 -7.25 7.26 -30.46
N GLU A 75 -6.23 7.74 -31.16
CA GLU A 75 -6.00 9.18 -31.27
C GLU A 75 -7.28 9.83 -31.83
N PRO A 76 -7.78 10.93 -31.24
CA PRO A 76 -8.90 11.64 -31.82
C PRO A 76 -8.50 12.13 -33.21
N ALA A 77 -9.28 11.76 -34.23
CA ALA A 77 -9.07 12.23 -35.59
C ALA A 77 -9.14 13.76 -35.62
N ALA A 78 -8.13 14.39 -36.23
CA ALA A 78 -8.01 15.83 -36.43
C ALA A 78 -9.03 16.37 -37.44
#